data_AF-A0A448YVQ3-F1
#
_entry.id   AF-A0A448YVQ3-F1
#
_cell.length_a   1.000
_cell.length_b   1.000
_cell.length_c   1.000
_cell.angle_alpha   90.00
_cell.angle_beta   90.00
_cell.angle_gamma   90.00
#
_symmetry.space_group_name_H-M   'P 1'
#
loop_
_entity.id
_entity.type
_entity.pdbx_description
1 polymer ?
#
loop_
_entity_poly.entity_id
_entity_poly.type
_entity_poly.pdbx_seq_one_letter_code
_entity_poly.pdbx_strand_id
1 'polypeptide(L)'
;MATYSLEGPVTDLSTDSGIALYESALAFERTGGSEGSELRISGEVDFEHLNDEINDDDDDDDDDDEEEEGDDDAPIDPNDPDAARKKQERRDRQRQRYLDLKKKREAKKFTQLQQIRQDGEPVTMTHKAPRDGWYRFCVTSSWNQVIAEMEMRKESDLGGLNEEGHVRTYEEQKMMEEDKELEEDTATEEGIKDEDFQETRQKVKDLRRLLNDIQSMQQKERRRLTVHAETNEHSHSSMVLNSLMETLLFMAVTGYQVYTIRKWFSGAPVLGR
;
A
#
# COMPACT_ATOMS: atom_id res chain seq x y z
N MET A 1 5.58 4.66 7.17
CA MET A 1 6.23 4.92 5.87
C MET A 1 7.56 4.14 5.71
N ALA A 2 7.81 3.47 4.58
CA ALA A 2 9.13 2.88 4.30
C ALA A 2 9.70 3.39 2.96
N THR A 3 11.00 3.54 2.91
CA THR A 3 11.75 3.94 1.72
C THR A 3 12.56 2.76 1.20
N TYR A 4 12.65 2.63 -0.11
CA TYR A 4 13.57 1.70 -0.75
C TYR A 4 14.54 2.48 -1.63
N SER A 5 15.75 1.95 -1.78
CA SER A 5 16.77 2.50 -2.66
C SER A 5 17.54 1.39 -3.37
N LEU A 6 17.70 1.50 -4.68
CA LEU A 6 18.56 0.69 -5.52
C LEU A 6 19.74 1.55 -6.00
N GLU A 7 20.95 1.16 -5.64
CA GLU A 7 22.18 1.88 -5.93
C GLU A 7 23.24 0.95 -6.54
N GLY A 8 24.02 1.44 -7.51
CA GLY A 8 25.20 0.74 -8.00
C GLY A 8 25.61 1.09 -9.43
N PRO A 9 26.59 0.39 -10.01
CA PRO A 9 27.27 -0.76 -9.42
C PRO A 9 28.23 -0.37 -8.27
N VAL A 10 28.20 -1.14 -7.18
CA VAL A 10 29.07 -1.03 -6.01
C VAL A 10 30.47 -1.56 -6.30
N THR A 11 30.57 -2.66 -7.06
CA THR A 11 31.83 -3.26 -7.49
C THR A 11 31.61 -4.10 -8.75
N ASP A 12 32.69 -4.45 -9.43
CA ASP A 12 32.66 -5.24 -10.66
C ASP A 12 32.24 -6.69 -10.39
N LEU A 13 31.70 -7.34 -11.42
CA LEU A 13 31.23 -8.74 -11.36
C LEU A 13 32.33 -9.74 -10.97
N SER A 14 33.61 -9.39 -11.20
CA SER A 14 34.77 -10.22 -10.84
C SER A 14 34.99 -10.35 -9.34
N THR A 15 34.39 -9.47 -8.53
CA THR A 15 34.52 -9.51 -7.07
C THR A 15 33.53 -10.52 -6.51
N ASP A 16 33.96 -11.77 -6.31
CA ASP A 16 33.08 -12.88 -5.86
C ASP A 16 33.24 -13.23 -4.37
N SER A 17 34.23 -12.64 -3.68
CA SER A 17 34.40 -12.90 -2.24
C SER A 17 33.45 -12.03 -1.41
N GLY A 18 32.64 -12.65 -0.55
CA GLY A 18 31.69 -11.95 0.32
C GLY A 18 32.31 -10.85 1.20
N ILE A 19 33.56 -11.03 1.64
CA ILE A 19 34.29 -10.01 2.42
C ILE A 19 34.62 -8.79 1.54
N ALA A 20 35.17 -8.99 0.34
CA ALA A 20 35.49 -7.87 -0.56
C ALA A 20 34.22 -7.14 -1.02
N LEU A 21 33.10 -7.85 -1.19
CA LEU A 21 31.80 -7.24 -1.47
C LEU A 21 31.34 -6.35 -0.32
N TYR A 22 31.44 -6.85 0.91
CA TYR A 22 31.09 -6.07 2.10
C TYR A 22 31.98 -4.83 2.25
N GLU A 23 33.30 -4.96 2.09
CA GLU A 23 34.22 -3.83 2.14
C GLU A 23 33.95 -2.81 1.03
N SER A 24 33.64 -3.27 -0.19
CA SER A 24 33.27 -2.40 -1.32
C SER A 24 31.97 -1.65 -1.04
N ALA A 25 30.97 -2.32 -0.44
CA ALA A 25 29.71 -1.70 -0.06
C ALA A 25 29.89 -0.61 1.02
N LEU A 26 30.74 -0.87 2.02
CA LEU A 26 31.09 0.13 3.03
C LEU A 26 31.87 1.31 2.44
N ALA A 27 32.78 1.05 1.50
CA ALA A 27 33.53 2.09 0.82
C ALA A 27 32.61 2.98 -0.02
N PHE A 28 31.68 2.36 -0.77
CA PHE A 28 30.69 3.03 -1.61
C PHE A 28 29.83 4.02 -0.80
N GLU A 29 29.41 3.63 0.41
CA GLU A 29 28.64 4.50 1.31
C GLU A 29 29.43 5.73 1.76
N ARG A 30 30.73 5.57 2.05
CA ARG A 30 31.60 6.68 2.48
C ARG A 30 31.90 7.67 1.37
N THR A 31 32.03 7.18 0.13
CA THR A 31 32.39 8.02 -1.02
C THR A 31 31.18 8.68 -1.68
N GLY A 32 29.96 8.34 -1.26
CA GLY A 32 28.72 9.00 -1.71
C GLY A 32 28.30 8.68 -3.15
N GLY A 33 28.83 7.60 -3.73
CA GLY A 33 28.66 7.27 -5.14
C GLY A 33 29.41 8.23 -6.08
N SER A 34 30.11 7.70 -7.08
CA SER A 34 30.73 8.49 -8.13
C SER A 34 29.66 8.98 -9.13
N GLU A 35 29.57 10.31 -9.31
CA GLU A 35 28.51 11.02 -10.08
C GLU A 35 28.35 10.63 -11.58
N GLY A 36 29.07 9.64 -12.11
CA GLY A 36 29.23 9.45 -13.56
C GLY A 36 28.48 8.30 -14.23
N SER A 37 28.07 7.25 -13.51
CA SER A 37 27.53 6.04 -14.16
C SER A 37 26.64 5.17 -13.28
N GLU A 38 26.13 5.75 -12.19
CA GLU A 38 25.46 4.99 -11.15
C GLU A 38 23.95 5.02 -11.33
N LEU A 39 23.34 3.84 -11.28
CA LEU A 39 21.91 3.68 -11.12
C LEU A 39 21.61 4.09 -9.67
N ARG A 40 20.82 5.13 -9.49
CA ARG A 40 20.32 5.56 -8.18
C ARG A 40 18.83 5.80 -8.26
N ILE A 41 18.09 4.85 -7.74
CA ILE A 41 16.63 4.91 -7.69
C ILE A 41 16.25 4.83 -6.23
N SER A 42 15.41 5.76 -5.80
CA SER A 42 14.78 5.69 -4.49
C SER A 42 13.32 6.00 -4.66
N GLY A 43 12.49 5.32 -3.89
CA GLY A 43 11.10 5.67 -3.77
C GLY A 43 10.63 5.39 -2.36
N GLU A 44 9.42 5.85 -2.07
CA GLU A 44 8.80 5.53 -0.80
C GLU A 44 7.44 4.90 -1.00
N VAL A 45 7.16 4.00 -0.07
CA VAL A 45 5.96 3.20 -0.01
C VAL A 45 5.31 3.58 1.31
N ASP A 46 4.18 4.26 1.18
CA ASP A 46 3.37 4.55 2.33
C ASP A 46 2.45 3.36 2.61
N PHE A 47 2.51 2.87 3.84
CA PHE A 47 1.71 1.75 4.35
C PHE A 47 0.63 2.24 5.32
N GLU A 48 0.60 3.54 5.65
CA GLU A 48 -0.28 4.08 6.70
C GLU A 48 -1.73 4.22 6.22
N HIS A 49 -1.95 4.31 4.90
CA HIS A 49 -3.29 4.40 4.31
C HIS A 49 -4.08 3.07 4.35
N LEU A 50 -3.47 1.98 4.87
CA LEU A 50 -4.07 0.64 4.88
C LEU A 50 -5.01 0.41 6.07
N ASN A 51 -5.01 1.29 7.08
CA ASN A 51 -5.85 1.16 8.28
C ASN A 51 -7.07 2.08 8.32
N ASP A 52 -7.23 2.98 7.35
CA ASP A 52 -8.38 3.90 7.32
C ASP A 52 -9.60 3.30 6.59
N GLU A 53 -9.60 1.98 6.33
CA GLU A 53 -10.82 1.29 5.91
C GLU A 53 -11.83 1.26 7.07
N ILE A 54 -12.88 2.06 6.90
CA ILE A 54 -14.24 1.81 7.39
C ILE A 54 -14.46 2.19 8.86
N ASN A 55 -14.19 3.44 9.22
CA ASN A 55 -15.20 4.18 9.98
C ASN A 55 -16.02 5.01 8.98
N ASP A 56 -16.75 4.33 8.08
CA ASP A 56 -17.84 4.92 7.30
C ASP A 56 -19.07 5.25 8.22
N ASP A 57 -18.93 5.07 9.54
CA ASP A 57 -19.92 5.41 10.57
C ASP A 57 -19.68 6.81 11.18
N ASP A 58 -18.67 7.57 10.72
CA ASP A 58 -18.59 8.99 11.05
C ASP A 58 -19.58 9.75 10.15
N ASP A 59 -20.85 9.66 10.57
CA ASP A 59 -21.96 10.60 10.34
C ASP A 59 -21.62 12.04 10.80
N ASP A 60 -20.34 12.39 10.94
CA ASP A 60 -19.86 13.75 11.20
C ASP A 60 -19.85 14.52 9.88
N ASP A 61 -21.09 14.75 9.43
CA ASP A 61 -21.58 15.75 8.49
C ASP A 61 -21.30 17.20 8.96
N ASP A 62 -20.22 17.46 9.70
CA ASP A 62 -19.93 18.77 10.27
C ASP A 62 -18.57 19.30 9.80
N ASP A 63 -18.65 20.47 9.15
CA ASP A 63 -17.66 21.54 9.19
C ASP A 63 -16.39 21.40 8.33
N ASP A 64 -16.41 22.01 7.13
CA ASP A 64 -15.34 22.94 6.67
C ASP A 64 -15.29 23.19 5.15
N ASP A 65 -16.23 22.64 4.35
CA ASP A 65 -16.57 23.34 3.11
C ASP A 65 -17.49 24.50 3.52
N GLU A 66 -16.90 25.61 3.98
CA GLU A 66 -17.56 26.92 4.08
C GLU A 66 -18.29 27.16 2.75
N GLU A 67 -19.56 26.75 2.67
CA GLU A 67 -20.45 27.24 1.64
C GLU A 67 -20.41 28.75 1.87
N GLU A 68 -19.77 29.50 0.96
CA GLU A 68 -20.04 30.92 0.82
C GLU A 68 -21.56 31.04 0.84
N GLU A 69 -22.11 31.47 1.98
CA GLU A 69 -23.50 31.86 2.14
C GLU A 69 -23.69 33.10 1.27
N GLY A 70 -23.69 32.92 -0.05
CA GLY A 70 -24.19 33.90 -0.97
C GLY A 70 -25.64 34.16 -0.60
N ASP A 71 -26.03 35.44 -0.61
CA ASP A 71 -27.34 36.02 -0.24
C ASP A 71 -28.61 35.36 -0.89
N ASP A 72 -28.46 34.23 -1.59
CA ASP A 72 -29.49 33.49 -2.32
C ASP A 72 -30.54 32.80 -1.42
N ASP A 73 -30.32 32.70 -0.11
CA ASP A 73 -31.30 32.13 0.84
C ASP A 73 -32.31 33.13 1.39
N ALA A 74 -32.29 34.38 0.92
CA ALA A 74 -33.28 35.38 1.28
C ALA A 74 -34.72 34.85 1.09
N PRO A 75 -35.64 35.11 2.05
CA PRO A 75 -37.03 34.72 1.93
C PRO A 75 -37.67 35.30 0.67
N ILE A 76 -38.33 34.46 -0.14
CA ILE A 76 -39.08 34.92 -1.31
C ILE A 76 -40.37 35.61 -0.83
N ASP A 77 -40.59 36.86 -1.22
CA ASP A 77 -41.84 37.57 -0.94
C ASP A 77 -43.02 36.85 -1.61
N PRO A 78 -44.05 36.39 -0.85
CA PRO A 78 -45.21 35.70 -1.40
C PRO A 78 -46.07 36.57 -2.33
N ASN A 79 -45.91 37.89 -2.32
CA ASN A 79 -46.65 38.80 -3.20
C ASN A 79 -45.93 39.11 -4.53
N ASP A 80 -44.72 38.58 -4.74
CA ASP A 80 -44.00 38.73 -5.99
C ASP A 80 -44.70 37.91 -7.10
N PRO A 81 -45.12 38.51 -8.24
CA PRO A 81 -45.73 37.78 -9.35
C PRO A 81 -44.83 36.69 -9.93
N ASP A 82 -43.51 36.76 -9.69
CA ASP A 82 -42.52 35.77 -10.12
C ASP A 82 -42.14 34.75 -9.04
N ALA A 83 -42.79 34.77 -7.86
CA ALA A 83 -42.44 33.91 -6.73
C ALA A 83 -42.41 32.41 -7.08
N ALA A 84 -43.34 31.95 -7.93
CA ALA A 84 -43.41 30.55 -8.35
C ALA A 84 -42.18 30.13 -9.18
N ARG A 85 -41.71 31.01 -10.09
CA ARG A 85 -40.52 30.77 -10.91
C ARG A 85 -39.25 30.77 -10.08
N LYS A 86 -39.10 31.75 -9.17
CA LYS A 86 -37.96 31.83 -8.23
C LYS A 86 -37.88 30.61 -7.32
N LYS A 87 -39.04 30.10 -6.85
CA LYS A 87 -39.11 28.88 -6.02
C LYS A 87 -38.68 27.63 -6.79
N GLN A 88 -39.04 27.52 -8.07
CA GLN A 88 -38.61 26.40 -8.91
C GLN A 88 -37.10 26.46 -9.17
N GLU A 89 -36.57 27.62 -9.52
CA GLU A 89 -35.13 27.83 -9.73
C GLU A 89 -34.31 27.50 -8.48
N ARG A 90 -34.78 27.91 -7.28
CA ARG A 90 -34.12 27.56 -6.01
C ARG A 90 -34.07 26.04 -5.78
N ARG A 91 -35.16 25.33 -6.08
CA ARG A 91 -35.20 23.86 -5.96
C ARG A 91 -34.27 23.16 -6.96
N ASP A 92 -34.21 23.65 -8.19
CA ASP A 92 -33.34 23.09 -9.22
C ASP A 92 -31.87 23.37 -8.89
N ARG A 93 -31.55 24.56 -8.36
CA ARG A 93 -30.21 24.91 -7.87
C ARG A 93 -29.79 24.04 -6.67
N GLN A 94 -30.67 23.83 -5.69
CA GLN A 94 -30.43 22.91 -4.56
C GLN A 94 -30.19 21.47 -5.02
N ARG A 95 -30.99 20.99 -5.99
CA ARG A 95 -30.78 19.66 -6.59
C ARG A 95 -29.45 19.56 -7.31
N GLN A 96 -29.03 20.59 -8.05
CA GLN A 96 -27.74 20.62 -8.73
C GLN A 96 -26.58 20.60 -7.71
N ARG A 97 -26.62 21.46 -6.68
CA ARG A 97 -25.63 21.45 -5.60
C ARG A 97 -25.49 20.08 -4.95
N TYR A 98 -26.61 19.46 -4.58
CA TYR A 98 -26.63 18.12 -4.01
C TYR A 98 -26.01 17.06 -4.94
N LEU A 99 -26.34 17.10 -6.23
CA LEU A 99 -25.77 16.17 -7.22
C LEU A 99 -24.25 16.39 -7.41
N ASP A 100 -23.78 17.63 -7.38
CA ASP A 100 -22.37 17.95 -7.52
C ASP A 100 -21.57 17.56 -6.26
N LEU A 101 -22.12 17.79 -5.06
CA LEU A 101 -21.59 17.29 -3.78
C LEU A 101 -21.49 15.76 -3.80
N LYS A 102 -22.54 15.07 -4.25
CA LYS A 102 -22.54 13.61 -4.37
C LYS A 102 -21.45 13.12 -5.33
N LYS A 103 -21.32 13.73 -6.51
CA LYS A 103 -20.25 13.39 -7.47
C LYS A 103 -18.86 13.64 -6.91
N LYS A 104 -18.65 14.74 -6.18
CA LYS A 104 -17.39 15.02 -5.49
C LYS A 104 -17.08 13.96 -4.44
N ARG A 105 -18.05 13.55 -3.62
CA ARG A 105 -17.89 12.46 -2.63
C ARG A 105 -17.55 11.14 -3.33
N GLU A 106 -18.26 10.77 -4.40
CA GLU A 106 -17.98 9.55 -5.18
C GLU A 106 -16.60 9.60 -5.85
N ALA A 107 -16.18 10.74 -6.39
CA ALA A 107 -14.86 10.92 -6.97
C ALA A 107 -13.75 10.82 -5.91
N LYS A 108 -13.92 11.44 -4.74
CA LYS A 108 -12.99 11.31 -3.60
C LYS A 108 -12.87 9.85 -3.15
N LYS A 109 -13.99 9.14 -2.98
CA LYS A 109 -13.99 7.70 -2.67
C LYS A 109 -13.26 6.90 -3.74
N PHE A 110 -13.46 7.22 -5.02
CA PHE A 110 -12.77 6.54 -6.11
C PHE A 110 -11.26 6.83 -6.13
N THR A 111 -10.83 8.07 -5.93
CA THR A 111 -9.39 8.40 -5.83
C THR A 111 -8.75 7.77 -4.61
N GLN A 112 -9.48 7.70 -3.50
CA GLN A 112 -9.01 7.02 -2.29
C GLN A 112 -8.89 5.52 -2.54
N LEU A 113 -9.88 4.88 -3.18
CA LEU A 113 -9.79 3.47 -3.59
C LEU A 113 -8.67 3.20 -4.61
N GLN A 114 -8.32 4.18 -5.46
CA GLN A 114 -7.15 4.08 -6.34
C GLN A 114 -5.82 4.26 -5.59
N GLN A 115 -5.80 5.08 -4.54
CA GLN A 115 -4.62 5.31 -3.69
C GLN A 115 -4.41 4.21 -2.66
N ILE A 116 -5.50 3.62 -2.14
CA ILE A 116 -5.52 2.37 -1.40
C ILE A 116 -5.15 1.28 -2.40
N ARG A 117 -3.84 1.17 -2.63
CA ARG A 117 -3.24 0.02 -3.27
C ARG A 117 -3.78 -1.20 -2.55
N GLN A 118 -4.41 -2.13 -3.26
CA GLN A 118 -5.00 -3.30 -2.64
C GLN A 118 -3.94 -3.98 -1.77
N ASP A 119 -4.22 -4.10 -0.47
CA ASP A 119 -3.25 -4.61 0.50
C ASP A 119 -2.55 -5.87 -0.02
N GLY A 120 -1.22 -5.88 0.03
CA GLY A 120 -0.42 -7.04 -0.34
C GLY A 120 -0.04 -7.15 -1.83
N GLU A 121 -0.36 -6.16 -2.67
CA GLU A 121 0.25 -6.10 -4.01
C GLU A 121 1.75 -5.78 -3.93
N PRO A 122 2.62 -6.59 -4.57
CA PRO A 122 4.05 -6.33 -4.58
C PRO A 122 4.38 -5.08 -5.39
N VAL A 123 5.33 -4.27 -4.91
CA VAL A 123 5.87 -3.16 -5.69
C VAL A 123 6.82 -3.71 -6.74
N THR A 124 6.39 -3.69 -8.00
CA THR A 124 7.18 -4.16 -9.14
C THR A 124 7.86 -3.01 -9.85
N MET A 125 9.17 -3.15 -10.07
CA MET A 125 9.96 -2.18 -10.81
C MET A 125 10.97 -2.88 -11.70
N THR A 126 11.16 -2.35 -12.90
CA THR A 126 12.09 -2.89 -13.88
C THR A 126 13.00 -1.78 -14.35
N HIS A 127 14.30 -1.99 -14.16
CA HIS A 127 15.32 -1.03 -14.56
C HIS A 127 16.41 -1.72 -15.36
N LYS A 128 16.87 -1.03 -16.40
CA LYS A 128 18.02 -1.46 -17.18
C LYS A 128 19.29 -1.07 -16.44
N ALA A 129 20.08 -2.06 -16.03
CA ALA A 129 21.39 -1.83 -15.43
C ALA A 129 22.31 -1.10 -16.44
N PRO A 130 22.94 0.03 -16.05
CA PRO A 130 23.83 0.76 -16.95
C PRO A 130 25.12 -0.02 -17.25
N ARG A 131 25.59 -0.84 -16.29
CA ARG A 131 26.81 -1.65 -16.39
C ARG A 131 26.66 -2.96 -15.62
N ASP A 132 27.47 -3.94 -15.99
CA ASP A 132 27.56 -5.20 -15.25
C ASP A 132 28.30 -4.97 -13.92
N GLY A 133 27.77 -5.53 -12.84
CA GLY A 133 28.36 -5.38 -11.51
C GLY A 133 27.38 -5.73 -10.41
N TRP A 134 27.83 -5.54 -9.18
CA TRP A 134 27.03 -5.77 -7.98
C TRP A 134 26.23 -4.51 -7.63
N TYR A 135 24.95 -4.66 -7.36
CA TYR A 135 24.07 -3.57 -6.95
C TYR A 135 23.63 -3.76 -5.51
N ARG A 136 23.40 -2.64 -4.82
CA ARG A 136 22.89 -2.61 -3.45
C ARG A 136 21.43 -2.20 -3.47
N PHE A 137 20.57 -3.01 -2.87
CA PHE A 137 19.19 -2.64 -2.58
C PHE A 137 19.00 -2.54 -1.08
N CYS A 138 18.45 -1.42 -0.63
CA CYS A 138 18.17 -1.17 0.78
C CYS A 138 16.69 -0.83 0.95
N VAL A 139 16.08 -1.41 1.98
CA VAL A 139 14.76 -1.02 2.47
C VAL A 139 14.95 -0.49 3.87
N THR A 140 14.48 0.72 4.12
CA THR A 140 14.56 1.35 5.42
C THR A 140 13.21 1.91 5.83
N SER A 141 12.91 1.86 7.11
CA SER A 141 11.71 2.46 7.69
C SER A 141 12.15 3.33 8.84
N SER A 142 11.59 4.54 8.92
CA SER A 142 11.97 5.53 9.92
C SER A 142 11.43 5.16 11.29
N TRP A 143 10.17 4.71 11.36
CA TRP A 143 9.43 4.59 12.63
C TRP A 143 9.02 3.15 12.98
N ASN A 144 8.72 2.32 11.98
CA ASN A 144 8.18 0.97 12.18
C ASN A 144 9.17 -0.11 11.76
N GLN A 145 9.13 -1.27 12.42
CA GLN A 145 9.81 -2.46 11.91
C GLN A 145 9.10 -2.94 10.64
N VAL A 146 9.85 -3.08 9.54
CA VAL A 146 9.30 -3.57 8.27
C VAL A 146 9.90 -4.92 7.95
N ILE A 147 9.04 -5.88 7.60
CA ILE A 147 9.42 -7.15 7.00
C ILE A 147 9.22 -6.97 5.50
N ALA A 148 10.30 -7.10 4.72
CA ALA A 148 10.26 -6.98 3.28
C ALA A 148 10.60 -8.31 2.63
N GLU A 149 9.68 -8.84 1.83
CA GLU A 149 9.97 -9.93 0.89
C GLU A 149 10.41 -9.32 -0.43
N MET A 150 11.59 -9.71 -0.91
CA MET A 150 12.18 -9.16 -2.12
C MET A 150 12.43 -10.26 -3.13
N GLU A 151 12.00 -10.02 -4.36
CA GLU A 151 12.25 -10.91 -5.49
C GLU A 151 12.98 -10.12 -6.59
N MET A 152 14.21 -10.54 -6.90
CA MET A 152 15.00 -9.94 -7.98
C MET A 152 15.01 -10.89 -9.17
N ARG A 153 14.74 -10.36 -10.36
CA ARG A 153 14.61 -11.14 -11.58
C ARG A 153 15.48 -10.54 -12.68
N LYS A 154 15.94 -11.40 -13.60
CA LYS A 154 16.76 -11.00 -14.74
C LYS A 154 16.04 -11.36 -16.04
N GLU A 155 15.94 -10.38 -16.94
CA GLU A 155 15.27 -10.53 -18.23
C GLU A 155 15.85 -11.70 -19.06
N SER A 156 17.18 -11.88 -19.03
CA SER A 156 17.86 -12.93 -19.79
C SER A 156 17.45 -14.34 -19.37
N ASP A 157 17.04 -14.51 -18.12
CA ASP A 157 16.78 -15.82 -17.53
C ASP A 157 15.30 -16.19 -17.69
N LEU A 158 14.41 -15.18 -17.72
CA LEU A 158 12.95 -15.35 -17.76
C LEU A 158 12.32 -15.13 -19.14
N GLY A 159 13.15 -14.98 -20.18
CA GLY A 159 12.70 -14.94 -21.57
C GLY A 159 12.00 -13.64 -21.97
N GLY A 160 12.41 -12.51 -21.38
CA GLY A 160 11.96 -11.16 -21.78
C GLY A 160 11.03 -10.45 -20.80
N LEU A 161 10.40 -9.39 -21.31
CA LEU A 161 9.44 -8.56 -20.57
C LEU A 161 7.99 -9.02 -20.83
N ASN A 162 7.10 -8.75 -19.87
CA ASN A 162 5.66 -8.91 -20.00
C ASN A 162 5.04 -7.73 -20.79
N GLU A 163 3.71 -7.75 -20.99
CA GLU A 163 2.98 -6.70 -21.72
C GLU A 163 3.06 -5.31 -21.05
N GLU A 164 3.28 -5.30 -19.73
CA GLU A 164 3.41 -4.09 -18.90
C GLU A 164 4.85 -3.53 -18.88
N GLY A 165 5.80 -4.22 -19.52
CA GLY A 165 7.22 -3.83 -19.53
C GLY A 165 8.01 -4.28 -18.30
N HIS A 166 7.45 -5.19 -17.50
CA HIS A 166 8.13 -5.80 -16.35
C HIS A 166 8.78 -7.14 -16.68
N VAL A 167 9.85 -7.50 -15.96
CA VAL A 167 10.44 -8.83 -16.07
C VAL A 167 9.43 -9.86 -15.56
N ARG A 168 9.15 -10.87 -16.39
CA ARG A 168 8.16 -11.93 -16.11
C ARG A 168 8.41 -12.60 -14.76
N THR A 169 7.36 -13.12 -14.14
CA THR A 169 7.50 -13.90 -12.90
C THR A 169 8.01 -15.32 -13.21
N TYR A 170 8.59 -16.02 -12.23
CA TYR A 170 8.93 -17.44 -12.40
C TYR A 170 7.68 -18.30 -12.68
N GLU A 171 6.55 -17.94 -12.08
CA GLU A 171 5.27 -18.62 -12.32
C GLU A 171 4.81 -18.42 -13.77
N GLU A 172 4.89 -17.20 -14.30
CA GLU A 172 4.60 -16.89 -15.70
C GLU A 172 5.52 -17.66 -16.66
N GLN A 173 6.82 -17.71 -16.36
CA GLN A 173 7.76 -18.47 -17.19
C GLN A 173 7.42 -19.96 -17.20
N LYS A 174 7.15 -20.54 -16.03
CA LYS A 174 6.78 -21.95 -15.91
C LYS A 174 5.51 -22.26 -16.70
N MET A 175 4.52 -21.37 -16.67
CA MET A 175 3.31 -21.52 -17.49
C MET A 175 3.61 -21.52 -18.98
N MET A 176 4.46 -20.61 -19.46
CA MET A 176 4.82 -20.59 -20.88
C MET A 176 5.61 -21.83 -21.29
N GLU A 177 6.47 -22.34 -20.42
CA GLU A 177 7.22 -23.57 -20.66
C GLU A 177 6.28 -24.78 -20.72
N GLU A 178 5.35 -24.91 -19.78
CA GLU A 178 4.32 -25.96 -19.77
C GLU A 178 3.37 -25.86 -20.97
N ASP A 179 3.00 -24.64 -21.37
CA ASP A 179 2.21 -24.41 -22.58
C ASP A 179 2.98 -24.90 -23.80
N LYS A 180 4.27 -24.53 -23.92
CA LYS A 180 5.16 -24.92 -25.02
C LYS A 180 5.38 -26.42 -25.10
N GLU A 181 5.59 -27.11 -23.98
CA GLU A 181 5.72 -28.57 -23.92
C GLU A 181 4.45 -29.25 -24.43
N LEU A 182 3.27 -28.77 -24.04
CA LEU A 182 1.99 -29.30 -24.54
C LEU A 182 1.82 -29.07 -26.05
N GLU A 183 2.31 -27.94 -26.57
CA GLU A 183 2.30 -27.69 -28.01
C GLU A 183 3.21 -28.67 -28.78
N GLU A 184 4.34 -29.06 -28.20
CA GLU A 184 5.33 -29.96 -28.81
C GLU A 184 4.89 -31.44 -28.75
N ASP A 185 4.36 -31.90 -27.62
CA ASP A 185 3.85 -33.27 -27.46
C ASP A 185 2.71 -33.57 -28.43
N THR A 186 1.79 -32.61 -28.59
CA THR A 186 0.62 -32.75 -29.48
C THR A 186 1.01 -32.66 -30.96
N ALA A 187 2.02 -31.87 -31.31
CA ALA A 187 2.53 -31.79 -32.68
C ALA A 187 3.20 -33.09 -33.16
N THR A 188 3.62 -33.95 -32.22
CA THR A 188 4.32 -35.20 -32.52
C THR A 188 3.38 -36.40 -32.68
N GLU A 189 2.17 -36.35 -32.09
CA GLU A 189 1.20 -37.47 -32.11
C GLU A 189 0.13 -37.41 -33.21
N GLU A 190 -0.21 -36.25 -33.78
CA GLU A 190 -1.47 -36.12 -34.55
C GLU A 190 -1.30 -35.98 -36.08
N GLY A 191 -1.60 -37.08 -36.78
CA GLY A 191 -2.01 -37.13 -38.19
C GLY A 191 -3.52 -37.40 -38.35
N ILE A 192 -4.35 -37.03 -37.36
CA ILE A 192 -5.78 -37.37 -37.28
C ILE A 192 -6.62 -36.10 -37.02
N LYS A 193 -7.34 -35.64 -38.06
CA LYS A 193 -8.44 -34.63 -38.09
C LYS A 193 -8.38 -33.50 -37.04
N ASP A 194 -7.68 -32.43 -37.42
CA ASP A 194 -7.25 -31.30 -36.58
C ASP A 194 -8.35 -30.35 -36.04
N GLU A 195 -9.57 -30.36 -36.57
CA GLU A 195 -10.54 -29.28 -36.29
C GLU A 195 -11.17 -29.36 -34.88
N ASP A 196 -11.64 -30.54 -34.44
CA ASP A 196 -12.27 -30.71 -33.13
C ASP A 196 -11.25 -30.70 -31.97
N PHE A 197 -10.00 -31.07 -32.27
CA PHE A 197 -8.89 -31.04 -31.31
C PHE A 197 -8.39 -29.62 -31.06
N GLN A 198 -8.38 -28.75 -32.08
CA GLN A 198 -8.02 -27.34 -31.90
C GLN A 198 -8.99 -26.61 -30.95
N GLU A 199 -10.30 -26.84 -31.08
CA GLU A 199 -11.28 -26.23 -30.17
C GLU A 199 -11.10 -26.73 -28.73
N THR A 200 -10.89 -28.04 -28.55
CA THR A 200 -10.65 -28.63 -27.23
C THR A 200 -9.35 -28.13 -26.61
N ARG A 201 -8.28 -28.01 -27.40
CA ARG A 201 -6.98 -27.47 -26.98
C ARG A 201 -7.09 -26.01 -26.54
N GLN A 202 -7.81 -25.19 -27.30
CA GLN A 202 -8.05 -23.80 -26.92
C GLN A 202 -8.80 -23.72 -25.58
N LYS A 203 -9.84 -24.55 -25.39
CA LYS A 203 -10.58 -24.61 -24.12
C LYS A 203 -9.72 -25.07 -22.95
N VAL A 204 -8.83 -26.04 -23.15
CA VAL A 204 -7.88 -26.49 -22.11
C VAL A 204 -6.89 -25.37 -21.76
N LYS A 205 -6.39 -24.65 -22.76
CA LYS A 205 -5.50 -23.50 -22.55
C LYS A 205 -6.20 -22.39 -21.77
N ASP A 206 -7.44 -22.09 -22.12
CA ASP A 206 -8.24 -21.08 -21.42
C ASP A 206 -8.57 -21.50 -19.98
N LEU A 207 -8.89 -22.78 -19.75
CA LEU A 207 -9.10 -23.32 -18.39
C LEU A 207 -7.84 -23.24 -17.53
N ARG A 208 -6.67 -23.53 -18.09
CA ARG A 208 -5.39 -23.40 -17.37
C ARG A 208 -5.10 -21.94 -17.00
N ARG A 209 -5.28 -21.03 -17.96
CA ARG A 209 -5.15 -19.59 -17.70
C ARG A 209 -6.07 -19.13 -16.58
N LEU A 210 -7.35 -19.51 -16.62
CA LEU A 210 -8.33 -19.19 -15.57
C LEU A 210 -7.95 -19.80 -14.23
N LEU A 211 -7.49 -21.05 -14.20
CA LEU A 211 -7.08 -21.71 -12.96
C LEU A 211 -5.87 -21.02 -12.34
N ASN A 212 -4.90 -20.60 -13.16
CA ASN A 212 -3.72 -19.89 -12.69
C ASN A 212 -4.05 -18.46 -12.23
N ASP A 213 -4.96 -17.77 -12.93
CA ASP A 213 -5.48 -16.48 -12.48
C ASP A 213 -6.20 -16.61 -11.12
N ILE A 214 -6.99 -17.66 -10.93
CA ILE A 214 -7.60 -17.95 -9.63
C ILE A 214 -6.53 -18.27 -8.57
N GLN A 215 -5.51 -19.06 -8.90
CA GLN A 215 -4.44 -19.39 -7.96
C GLN A 215 -3.63 -18.16 -7.56
N SER A 216 -3.27 -17.29 -8.50
CA SER A 216 -2.55 -16.05 -8.23
C SER A 216 -3.39 -15.10 -7.38
N MET A 217 -4.69 -14.96 -7.68
CA MET A 217 -5.64 -14.22 -6.84
C MET A 217 -5.74 -14.80 -5.43
N GLN A 218 -5.82 -16.13 -5.28
CA GLN A 218 -5.86 -16.76 -3.96
C GLN A 218 -4.56 -16.57 -3.18
N GLN A 219 -3.40 -16.65 -3.83
CA GLN A 219 -2.12 -16.35 -3.17
C GLN A 219 -2.08 -14.89 -2.70
N LYS A 220 -2.54 -13.96 -3.54
CA LYS A 220 -2.64 -12.53 -3.20
C LYS A 220 -3.58 -12.31 -2.01
N GLU A 221 -4.75 -12.93 -2.00
CA GLU A 221 -5.68 -12.87 -0.86
C GLU A 221 -5.07 -13.46 0.41
N ARG A 222 -4.33 -14.58 0.34
CA ARG A 222 -3.65 -15.16 1.51
C ARG A 222 -2.57 -14.24 2.05
N ARG A 223 -1.77 -13.62 1.18
CA ARG A 223 -0.77 -12.62 1.58
C ARG A 223 -1.45 -11.43 2.25
N ARG A 224 -2.52 -10.91 1.64
CA ARG A 224 -3.37 -9.86 2.22
C ARG A 224 -3.87 -10.23 3.61
N LEU A 225 -4.44 -11.42 3.79
CA LEU A 225 -4.94 -11.87 5.09
C LEU A 225 -3.81 -12.03 6.13
N THR A 226 -2.62 -12.45 5.70
CA THR A 226 -1.45 -12.58 6.59
C THR A 226 -0.98 -11.19 7.03
N VAL A 227 -0.86 -10.25 6.11
CA VAL A 227 -0.54 -8.85 6.41
C VAL A 227 -1.58 -8.24 7.33
N HIS A 228 -2.87 -8.47 7.09
CA HIS A 228 -3.94 -8.02 7.99
C HIS A 228 -3.85 -8.64 9.39
N ALA A 229 -3.53 -9.92 9.49
CA ALA A 229 -3.34 -10.58 10.78
C ALA A 229 -2.18 -9.95 11.56
N GLU A 230 -1.03 -9.73 10.90
CA GLU A 230 0.14 -9.08 11.48
C GLU A 230 -0.11 -7.61 11.86
N THR A 231 -0.80 -6.86 10.98
CA THR A 231 -1.11 -5.44 11.21
C THR A 231 -2.12 -5.27 12.33
N ASN A 232 -3.12 -6.16 12.40
CA ASN A 232 -4.09 -6.16 13.48
C ASN A 232 -3.44 -6.55 14.82
N GLU A 233 -2.54 -7.53 14.84
CA GLU A 233 -1.75 -7.86 16.05
C GLU A 233 -0.90 -6.66 16.51
N HIS A 234 -0.29 -5.95 15.57
CA HIS A 234 0.51 -4.77 15.86
C HIS A 234 -0.34 -3.60 16.41
N SER A 235 -1.51 -3.36 15.82
CA SER A 235 -2.48 -2.35 16.30
C SER A 235 -3.02 -2.68 17.69
N HIS A 236 -3.33 -3.95 17.95
CA HIS A 236 -3.79 -4.38 19.27
C HIS A 236 -2.71 -4.16 20.34
N SER A 237 -1.43 -4.32 20.00
CA SER A 237 -0.33 -4.09 20.94
C SER A 237 -0.21 -2.61 21.37
N SER A 238 -0.41 -1.66 20.45
CA SER A 238 -0.31 -0.22 20.76
C SER A 238 -1.49 0.25 21.62
N MET A 239 -2.69 -0.28 21.37
CA MET A 239 -3.88 -0.03 22.20
C MET A 239 -3.67 -0.52 23.64
N VAL A 240 -3.11 -1.72 23.81
CA VAL A 240 -2.80 -2.27 25.14
C VAL A 240 -1.68 -1.49 25.82
N LEU A 241 -0.66 -1.01 25.09
CA LEU A 241 0.41 -0.19 25.65
C LEU A 241 -0.10 1.16 26.17
N ASN A 242 -1.01 1.83 25.46
CA ASN A 242 -1.61 3.08 25.93
C ASN A 242 -2.46 2.87 27.18
N SER A 243 -3.30 1.83 27.21
CA SER A 243 -4.07 1.44 28.40
C SER A 243 -3.16 1.12 29.61
N LEU A 244 -2.04 0.43 29.37
CA LEU A 244 -1.06 0.10 30.41
C LEU A 244 -0.34 1.36 30.92
N MET A 245 0.06 2.27 30.02
CA MET A 245 0.70 3.53 30.38
C MET A 245 -0.24 4.41 31.20
N GLU A 246 -1.51 4.49 30.80
CA GLU A 246 -2.55 5.23 31.52
C GLU A 246 -2.73 4.68 32.94
N THR A 247 -2.80 3.35 33.09
CA THR A 247 -2.92 2.70 34.39
C THR A 247 -1.69 2.96 35.28
N LEU A 248 -0.48 2.91 34.71
CA LEU A 248 0.74 3.26 35.43
C LEU A 248 0.76 4.73 35.87
N LEU A 249 0.28 5.64 35.02
CA LEU A 249 0.20 7.06 35.31
C LEU A 249 -0.82 7.33 36.43
N PHE A 250 -1.97 6.65 36.43
CA PHE A 250 -2.92 6.69 37.53
C PHE A 250 -2.32 6.17 38.84
N MET A 251 -1.58 5.06 38.83
CA MET A 251 -0.89 4.56 40.03
C MET A 251 0.16 5.55 40.53
N ALA A 252 0.90 6.21 39.64
CA ALA A 252 1.88 7.22 40.00
C ALA A 252 1.24 8.47 40.62
N VAL A 253 0.15 8.98 40.02
CA VAL A 253 -0.59 10.14 40.53
C VAL A 253 -1.23 9.86 41.88
N THR A 254 -1.90 8.72 42.03
CA THR A 254 -2.52 8.32 43.30
C THR A 254 -1.47 8.08 44.38
N GLY A 255 -0.34 7.44 44.04
CA GLY A 255 0.81 7.30 44.94
C GLY A 255 1.37 8.66 45.39
N TYR A 256 1.48 9.62 44.48
CA TYR A 256 1.92 10.99 44.78
C TYR A 256 0.93 11.73 45.69
N GLN A 257 -0.38 11.58 45.46
CA GLN A 257 -1.42 12.14 46.34
C GLN A 257 -1.33 11.57 47.77
N VAL A 258 -1.17 10.25 47.92
CA VAL A 258 -1.02 9.62 49.25
C VAL A 258 0.26 10.09 49.94
N TYR A 259 1.36 10.20 49.19
CA TYR A 259 2.64 10.70 49.71
C TYR A 259 2.53 12.14 50.22
N THR A 260 1.91 13.02 49.45
CA THR A 260 1.73 14.44 49.81
C THR A 260 0.84 14.60 51.03
N ILE A 261 -0.27 13.87 51.12
CA ILE A 261 -1.15 13.84 52.31
C ILE A 261 -0.36 13.39 53.55
N ARG A 262 0.39 12.29 53.46
CA ARG A 262 1.19 11.77 54.59
C ARG A 262 2.27 12.76 55.02
N LYS A 263 2.90 13.46 54.08
CA LYS A 263 3.89 14.51 54.35
C LYS A 263 3.25 15.72 55.05
N TRP A 264 2.04 16.10 54.65
CA TRP A 264 1.27 17.17 55.29
C TRP A 264 0.91 16.82 56.74
N PHE A 265 0.40 15.62 57.00
CA PHE A 265 0.01 15.20 58.36
C PHE A 265 1.20 14.92 59.29
N SER A 266 2.37 14.53 58.76
CA SER A 266 3.58 14.35 59.58
C SER A 266 4.27 15.67 59.95
N GLY A 267 4.05 16.74 59.18
CA GLY A 267 4.63 18.07 59.42
C GLY A 267 3.82 18.95 60.39
N ALA A 268 2.56 18.61 60.67
CA ALA A 268 1.72 19.34 61.61
C ALA A 268 1.60 18.59 62.94
N PRO A 269 2.39 18.92 63.99
CA PRO A 269 2.15 18.45 65.34
C PRO A 269 0.94 19.20 65.92
N VAL A 270 -0.25 18.90 65.41
CA VAL A 270 -1.50 19.51 65.87
C VAL A 270 -2.41 18.43 66.39
N LEU A 271 -2.15 18.04 67.64
CA LEU A 271 -3.12 17.88 68.74
C LEU A 271 -2.39 17.21 69.91
N GLY A 272 -1.75 18.04 70.73
CA GLY A 272 -0.98 17.61 71.89
C GLY A 272 -0.41 18.78 72.70
N ARG A 273 -1.25 19.77 73.01
CA ARG A 273 -1.09 20.62 74.19
C ARG A 273 -2.44 21.12 74.68
#